data_AF-A0A952LHV8-F1
#
_entry.id   AF-A0A952LHV8-F1
#
_cell.length_a   1.000
_cell.length_b   1.000
_cell.length_c   1.000
_cell.angle_alpha   90.00
_cell.angle_beta   90.00
_cell.angle_gamma   90.00
#
_symmetry.space_group_name_H-M   'P 1'
#
loop_
_entity.id
_entity.type
_entity.pdbx_description
1 polymer ?
#
loop_
_entity_poly.entity_id
_entity_poly.type
_entity_poly.pdbx_seq_one_letter_code
_entity_poly.pdbx_strand_id
1 'polypeptide(L)'
;MIRDKIDLMIYDVESFIYFGQKKIDKIVKEGSIISLEDSIFILNNFAETLSRISEIVNKIPEIESKEKAQDVCNIALSALAWIIFTIPSLEVYTPLFPENFTIYEKDIIDFLAQSMMELEILKEDLENLKFFSADIARSIKEASLLFGHLSKTSEKSTDFN
;
A
#
# COMPACT_ATOMS: atom_id res chain seq x y z
N MET A 1 -26.16 5.24 -8.92
CA MET A 1 -25.99 5.05 -7.46
C MET A 1 -24.78 4.18 -7.09
N ILE A 2 -24.68 2.91 -7.52
CA ILE A 2 -23.48 2.08 -7.22
C ILE A 2 -22.26 2.51 -8.06
N ARG A 3 -22.44 2.80 -9.36
CA ARG A 3 -21.36 3.28 -10.24
C ARG A 3 -20.68 4.55 -9.69
N ASP A 4 -21.50 5.53 -9.29
CA ASP A 4 -21.04 6.80 -8.71
C ASP A 4 -20.25 6.62 -7.41
N LYS A 5 -20.56 5.58 -6.63
CA LYS A 5 -19.84 5.28 -5.39
C LYS A 5 -18.43 4.77 -5.65
N ILE A 6 -18.24 3.93 -6.67
CA ILE A 6 -16.91 3.40 -7.02
C ILE A 6 -16.04 4.51 -7.61
N ASP A 7 -16.60 5.41 -8.42
CA ASP A 7 -15.85 6.58 -8.93
C ASP A 7 -15.34 7.48 -7.80
N LEU A 8 -16.20 7.77 -6.82
CA LEU A 8 -15.82 8.54 -5.64
C LEU A 8 -14.72 7.84 -4.84
N MET A 9 -14.84 6.52 -4.63
CA MET A 9 -13.80 5.75 -3.94
C MET A 9 -12.47 5.80 -4.67
N ILE A 10 -12.45 5.61 -6.00
CA ILE A 10 -11.23 5.69 -6.81
C ILE A 10 -10.58 7.06 -6.63
N TYR A 11 -11.35 8.14 -6.82
CA TYR A 11 -10.86 9.51 -6.70
C TYR A 11 -10.31 9.82 -5.31
N ASP A 12 -11.02 9.40 -4.25
CA ASP A 12 -10.59 9.60 -2.87
C ASP A 12 -9.27 8.87 -2.58
N VAL A 13 -9.10 7.65 -3.13
CA VAL A 13 -7.89 6.86 -2.98
C VAL A 13 -6.72 7.48 -3.75
N GLU A 14 -6.91 7.87 -5.01
CA GLU A 14 -5.88 8.55 -5.80
C GLU A 14 -5.43 9.85 -5.15
N SER A 15 -6.37 10.66 -4.67
CA SER A 15 -6.09 11.92 -3.99
C SER A 15 -5.27 11.68 -2.73
N PHE A 16 -5.66 10.70 -1.91
CA PHE A 16 -4.93 10.34 -0.70
C PHE A 16 -3.49 9.91 -1.01
N ILE A 17 -3.31 9.02 -1.99
CA ILE A 17 -1.99 8.54 -2.43
C ILE A 17 -1.13 9.71 -2.90
N TYR A 18 -1.67 10.57 -3.76
CA TYR A 18 -0.93 11.71 -4.32
C TYR A 18 -0.38 12.65 -3.24
N PHE A 19 -1.20 13.02 -2.27
CA PHE A 19 -0.75 13.90 -1.18
C PHE A 19 0.20 13.18 -0.21
N GLY A 20 -0.05 11.90 0.08
CA GLY A 20 0.84 11.07 0.88
C GLY A 20 2.23 10.97 0.27
N GLN A 21 2.29 10.56 -1.00
CA GLN A 21 3.52 10.46 -1.78
C GLN A 21 4.30 11.77 -1.80
N LYS A 22 3.65 12.89 -2.11
CA LYS A 22 4.32 14.20 -2.12
C LYS A 22 5.00 14.54 -0.78
N LYS A 23 4.33 14.24 0.34
CA LYS A 23 4.87 14.54 1.67
C LYS A 23 6.02 13.60 2.03
N ILE A 24 5.88 12.32 1.72
CA ILE A 24 6.89 11.29 2.02
C ILE A 24 8.13 11.50 1.15
N ASP A 25 7.96 11.73 -0.14
CA ASP A 25 9.07 12.01 -1.06
C ASP A 25 9.87 13.24 -0.60
N LYS A 26 9.19 14.23 -0.03
CA LYS A 26 9.84 15.40 0.57
C LYS A 26 10.68 15.02 1.79
N ILE A 27 10.11 14.26 2.72
CA ILE A 27 10.82 13.75 3.92
C ILE A 27 12.06 12.96 3.51
N VAL A 28 11.91 12.03 2.57
CA VAL A 28 12.99 11.12 2.13
C VAL A 28 14.08 11.87 1.35
N LYS A 29 13.74 12.88 0.54
CA LYS A 29 14.73 13.64 -0.25
C LYS A 29 15.45 14.72 0.54
N GLU A 30 14.79 15.34 1.52
CA GLU A 30 15.33 16.48 2.27
C GLU A 30 16.02 16.07 3.58
N GLY A 31 15.72 14.88 4.12
CA GLY A 31 16.29 14.39 5.38
C GLY A 31 17.63 13.67 5.19
N SER A 32 18.69 14.13 5.88
CA SER A 32 19.93 13.37 6.03
C SER A 32 19.78 12.16 6.96
N ILE A 33 18.78 12.21 7.86
CA ILE A 33 18.33 11.16 8.77
C ILE A 33 16.81 11.34 8.93
N ILE A 34 16.02 10.27 8.77
CA ILE A 34 14.57 10.28 8.96
C ILE A 34 14.29 10.23 10.47
N SER A 35 13.50 11.16 11.00
CA SER A 35 13.15 11.17 12.42
C SER A 35 12.20 10.01 12.76
N LEU A 36 12.12 9.63 14.04
CA LEU A 36 11.16 8.61 14.49
C LEU A 36 9.70 9.02 14.21
N GLU A 37 9.37 10.30 14.41
CA GLU A 37 8.05 10.86 14.10
C GLU A 37 7.71 10.76 12.60
N ASP A 38 8.69 11.11 11.74
CA ASP A 38 8.53 10.96 10.29
C ASP A 38 8.39 9.50 9.88
N SER A 39 9.13 8.60 10.54
CA SER A 39 9.04 7.15 10.31
C SER A 39 7.65 6.62 10.63
N ILE A 40 7.12 6.97 11.81
CA ILE A 40 5.75 6.64 12.24
C ILE A 40 4.73 7.20 11.23
N PHE A 41 4.91 8.45 10.80
CA PHE A 41 4.06 9.06 9.79
C PHE A 41 4.07 8.26 8.47
N ILE A 42 5.25 7.87 7.98
CA ILE A 42 5.39 7.10 6.74
C ILE A 42 4.72 5.72 6.86
N LEU A 43 4.99 4.99 7.96
CA LEU A 43 4.39 3.67 8.20
C LEU A 43 2.87 3.74 8.30
N ASN A 44 2.33 4.75 9.01
CA ASN A 44 0.89 4.99 9.07
C ASN A 44 0.31 5.30 7.68
N ASN A 45 1.01 6.09 6.87
CA ASN A 45 0.56 6.41 5.52
C ASN A 45 0.59 5.18 4.59
N PHE A 46 1.60 4.33 4.68
CA PHE A 46 1.64 3.05 3.95
C PHE A 46 0.51 2.12 4.38
N ALA A 47 0.29 1.99 5.69
CA ALA A 47 -0.80 1.17 6.22
C ALA A 47 -2.16 1.61 5.67
N GLU A 48 -2.45 2.92 5.71
CA GLU A 48 -3.70 3.49 5.20
C GLU A 48 -3.81 3.37 3.68
N THR A 49 -2.73 3.63 2.94
CA THR A 49 -2.66 3.46 1.49
C THR A 49 -3.04 2.03 1.09
N LEU A 50 -2.37 1.04 1.68
CA LEU A 50 -2.63 -0.37 1.37
C LEU A 50 -4.03 -0.81 1.80
N SER A 51 -4.56 -0.28 2.91
CA SER A 51 -5.95 -0.56 3.32
C SER A 51 -6.93 -0.08 2.26
N ARG A 52 -6.77 1.15 1.78
CA ARG A 52 -7.61 1.75 0.75
C ARG A 52 -7.50 1.04 -0.59
N ILE A 53 -6.28 0.68 -1.00
CA ILE A 53 -6.05 -0.14 -2.21
C ILE A 53 -6.76 -1.49 -2.09
N SER A 54 -6.59 -2.18 -0.96
CA SER A 54 -7.27 -3.45 -0.70
C SER A 54 -8.79 -3.33 -0.86
N GLU A 55 -9.38 -2.26 -0.31
CA GLU A 55 -10.82 -2.01 -0.42
C GLU A 55 -11.28 -1.84 -1.87
N ILE A 56 -10.59 -1.05 -2.69
CA ILE A 56 -10.98 -0.83 -4.09
C ILE A 56 -10.69 -2.04 -4.98
N VAL A 57 -9.60 -2.78 -4.74
CA VAL A 57 -9.27 -4.03 -5.46
C VAL A 57 -10.32 -5.11 -5.17
N ASN A 58 -10.80 -5.19 -3.93
CA ASN A 58 -11.89 -6.10 -3.57
C ASN A 58 -13.23 -5.77 -4.26
N LYS A 59 -13.36 -4.56 -4.83
CA LYS A 59 -14.54 -4.12 -5.58
C LYS A 59 -14.49 -4.41 -7.07
N ILE A 60 -13.37 -4.88 -7.62
CA ILE A 60 -13.23 -5.24 -9.04
C ILE A 60 -14.35 -6.16 -9.57
N PRO A 61 -14.84 -7.19 -8.84
CA PRO A 61 -15.93 -8.04 -9.33
C PRO A 61 -17.24 -7.29 -9.56
N GLU A 62 -17.45 -6.18 -8.84
CA GLU A 62 -18.62 -5.31 -8.93
C GLU A 62 -18.48 -4.27 -10.08
N ILE A 63 -17.30 -4.15 -10.69
CA ILE A 63 -17.03 -3.20 -11.77
C ILE A 63 -17.35 -3.83 -13.12
N GLU A 64 -18.42 -3.33 -13.75
CA GLU A 64 -18.85 -3.76 -15.08
C GLU A 64 -17.89 -3.29 -16.19
N SER A 65 -17.36 -2.06 -16.09
CA SER A 65 -16.44 -1.50 -17.10
C SER A 65 -15.05 -2.11 -16.97
N LYS A 66 -14.55 -2.72 -18.05
CA LYS A 66 -13.19 -3.27 -18.13
C LYS A 66 -12.14 -2.18 -17.91
N GLU A 67 -12.29 -1.04 -18.59
CA GLU A 67 -11.39 0.11 -18.47
C GLU A 67 -11.27 0.56 -17.01
N LYS A 68 -12.41 0.74 -16.33
CA LYS A 68 -12.43 1.16 -14.93
C LYS A 68 -11.82 0.14 -13.96
N ALA A 69 -11.99 -1.15 -14.24
CA ALA A 69 -11.31 -2.19 -13.47
C ALA A 69 -9.79 -2.18 -13.71
N GLN A 70 -9.35 -1.86 -14.93
CA GLN A 70 -7.94 -1.64 -15.23
C GLN A 70 -7.39 -0.41 -14.52
N ASP A 71 -8.16 0.67 -14.40
CA ASP A 71 -7.77 1.86 -13.64
C ASP A 71 -7.51 1.52 -12.17
N VAL A 72 -8.40 0.75 -11.53
CA VAL A 72 -8.18 0.26 -10.16
C VAL A 72 -6.88 -0.54 -10.06
N CYS A 73 -6.61 -1.43 -11.03
CA CYS A 73 -5.36 -2.18 -11.05
C CYS A 73 -4.15 -1.24 -11.21
N ASN A 74 -4.21 -0.25 -12.10
CA ASN A 74 -3.13 0.69 -12.34
C ASN A 74 -2.81 1.56 -11.11
N ILE A 75 -3.83 2.00 -10.39
CA ILE A 75 -3.68 2.75 -9.14
C ILE A 75 -3.00 1.87 -8.09
N ALA A 76 -3.48 0.63 -7.92
CA ALA A 76 -2.90 -0.33 -7.00
C ALA A 76 -1.43 -0.64 -7.32
N LEU A 77 -1.12 -0.92 -8.58
CA LEU A 77 0.24 -1.18 -9.07
C LEU A 77 1.17 0.01 -8.81
N SER A 78 0.71 1.23 -9.11
CA SER A 78 1.49 2.45 -8.91
C SER A 78 1.78 2.70 -7.43
N ALA A 79 0.78 2.48 -6.56
CA ALA A 79 0.93 2.63 -5.12
C ALA A 79 1.87 1.59 -4.51
N LEU A 80 1.73 0.31 -4.90
CA LEU A 80 2.60 -0.77 -4.44
C LEU A 80 4.05 -0.53 -4.87
N ALA A 81 4.27 -0.14 -6.13
CA ALA A 81 5.59 0.19 -6.64
C ALA A 81 6.24 1.31 -5.84
N TRP A 82 5.50 2.40 -5.60
CA TRP A 82 5.98 3.52 -4.80
C TRP A 82 6.38 3.09 -3.37
N ILE A 83 5.54 2.30 -2.69
CA ILE A 83 5.85 1.77 -1.36
C ILE A 83 7.13 0.94 -1.40
N ILE A 84 7.22 -0.03 -2.32
CA ILE A 84 8.40 -0.89 -2.48
C ILE A 84 9.68 -0.07 -2.67
N PHE A 85 9.66 0.95 -3.54
CA PHE A 85 10.84 1.78 -3.78
C PHE A 85 11.19 2.70 -2.60
N THR A 86 10.23 2.95 -1.69
CA THR A 86 10.45 3.81 -0.54
C THR A 86 10.97 3.04 0.68
N ILE A 87 10.59 1.77 0.86
CA ILE A 87 10.98 0.94 2.02
C ILE A 87 12.49 0.92 2.28
N PRO A 88 13.39 0.71 1.29
CA PRO A 88 14.82 0.68 1.55
C PRO A 88 15.37 1.99 2.13
N SER A 89 14.72 3.12 1.84
CA SER A 89 15.10 4.41 2.42
C SER A 89 14.75 4.48 3.92
N LEU A 90 13.76 3.73 4.38
CA LEU A 90 13.42 3.67 5.81
C LEU A 90 14.42 2.82 6.58
N GLU A 91 14.78 1.64 6.08
CA GLU A 91 15.69 0.74 6.80
C GLU A 91 17.07 1.37 7.07
N VAL A 92 17.54 2.23 6.17
CA VAL A 92 18.84 2.91 6.31
C VAL A 92 18.81 4.00 7.40
N TYR A 93 17.64 4.58 7.68
CA TYR A 93 17.53 5.78 8.51
C TYR A 93 16.63 5.63 9.74
N THR A 94 15.95 4.49 9.91
CA THR A 94 15.03 4.24 11.02
C THR A 94 15.59 3.15 11.94
N PRO A 95 15.28 3.17 13.25
CA PRO A 95 15.74 2.16 14.19
C PRO A 95 15.01 0.81 14.06
N LEU A 96 14.32 0.58 12.94
CA LEU A 96 13.62 -0.68 12.68
C LEU A 96 14.61 -1.72 12.17
N PHE A 97 14.66 -2.87 12.83
CA PHE A 97 15.44 -3.99 12.34
C PHE A 97 14.77 -4.59 11.09
N PRO A 98 15.53 -4.94 10.04
CA PRO A 98 15.02 -5.58 8.83
C PRO A 98 14.15 -6.82 9.11
N GLU A 99 14.47 -7.57 10.17
CA GLU A 99 13.70 -8.76 10.56
C GLU A 99 12.22 -8.48 10.87
N ASN A 100 11.88 -7.24 11.24
CA ASN A 100 10.51 -6.82 11.52
C ASN A 100 9.65 -6.64 10.25
N PHE A 101 10.27 -6.59 9.08
CA PHE A 101 9.60 -6.40 7.80
C PHE A 101 9.26 -7.74 7.12
N THR A 102 8.66 -8.66 7.88
CA THR A 102 8.35 -10.01 7.37
C THR A 102 6.88 -10.40 7.54
N ILE A 103 6.34 -11.10 6.53
CA ILE A 103 4.99 -11.70 6.52
C ILE A 103 5.13 -13.15 6.08
N TYR A 104 4.68 -14.10 6.91
CA TYR A 104 4.82 -15.55 6.64
C TYR A 104 6.25 -15.95 6.22
N GLU A 105 7.25 -15.44 6.95
CA GLU A 105 8.68 -15.67 6.67
C GLU A 105 9.19 -15.11 5.33
N LYS A 106 8.37 -14.33 4.60
CA LYS A 106 8.77 -13.59 3.42
C LYS A 106 9.09 -12.14 3.77
N ASP A 107 10.11 -11.61 3.14
CA ASP A 107 10.39 -10.17 3.16
C ASP A 107 9.18 -9.37 2.61
N ILE A 108 8.91 -8.19 3.19
CA ILE A 108 7.76 -7.37 2.80
C ILE A 108 7.86 -6.89 1.34
N ILE A 109 9.06 -6.63 0.83
CA ILE A 109 9.26 -6.21 -0.56
C ILE A 109 8.87 -7.36 -1.48
N ASP A 110 9.34 -8.58 -1.20
CA ASP A 110 8.98 -9.77 -1.97
C ASP A 110 7.47 -10.06 -1.90
N PHE A 111 6.87 -9.88 -0.72
CA PHE A 111 5.44 -10.07 -0.51
C PHE A 111 4.59 -9.06 -1.32
N LEU A 112 4.98 -7.78 -1.32
CA LEU A 112 4.32 -6.75 -2.11
C LEU A 112 4.56 -6.95 -3.62
N ALA A 113 5.76 -7.36 -4.02
CA ALA A 113 6.08 -7.67 -5.41
C ALA A 113 5.24 -8.84 -5.95
N GLN A 114 4.99 -9.86 -5.14
CA GLN A 114 4.07 -10.94 -5.48
C GLN A 114 2.65 -10.41 -5.72
N SER A 115 2.16 -9.52 -4.85
CA SER A 115 0.83 -8.90 -5.00
C SER A 115 0.75 -8.04 -6.27
N MET A 116 1.83 -7.35 -6.65
CA MET A 116 1.92 -6.63 -7.92
C MET A 116 1.85 -7.56 -9.13
N MET A 117 2.57 -8.69 -9.09
CA MET A 117 2.54 -9.67 -10.17
C MET A 117 1.12 -10.23 -10.37
N GLU A 118 0.43 -10.55 -9.28
CA GLU A 118 -0.95 -11.03 -9.33
C GLU A 118 -1.92 -9.96 -9.88
N LEU A 119 -1.70 -8.68 -9.54
CA LEU A 119 -2.47 -7.57 -10.11
C LEU A 119 -2.24 -7.39 -11.61
N GLU A 120 -1.00 -7.52 -12.11
CA GLU A 120 -0.73 -7.46 -13.55
C GLU A 120 -1.41 -8.61 -14.29
N ILE A 121 -1.33 -9.83 -13.75
CA ILE A 121 -2.02 -11.01 -14.31
C ILE A 121 -3.54 -10.76 -14.34
N LEU A 122 -4.12 -10.27 -13.24
CA LEU A 122 -5.54 -9.91 -13.17
C LEU A 122 -5.91 -8.85 -14.21
N LYS A 123 -5.09 -7.82 -14.38
CA LYS A 123 -5.32 -6.71 -15.30
C LYS A 123 -5.30 -7.16 -16.77
N GLU A 124 -4.41 -8.10 -17.11
CA GLU A 124 -4.31 -8.70 -18.44
C GLU A 124 -5.53 -9.56 -18.78
N ASP A 125 -6.04 -10.34 -17.80
CA ASP A 125 -7.19 -11.24 -17.98
C ASP A 125 -8.33 -10.96 -17.00
N LEU A 126 -8.82 -9.72 -17.00
CA LEU A 126 -9.91 -9.33 -16.11
C LEU A 126 -11.15 -10.20 -16.28
N GLU A 127 -11.53 -10.59 -17.50
CA GLU A 127 -12.78 -11.28 -17.77
C GLU A 127 -12.87 -12.64 -17.07
N ASN A 128 -11.76 -13.37 -16.98
CA ASN A 128 -11.73 -14.67 -16.33
C ASN A 128 -11.30 -14.58 -14.86
N LEU A 129 -10.57 -13.53 -14.48
CA LEU A 129 -9.89 -13.47 -13.19
C LEU A 129 -10.50 -12.53 -12.16
N LYS A 130 -11.57 -11.75 -12.47
CA LYS A 130 -12.15 -10.78 -11.52
C LYS A 130 -12.33 -11.32 -10.10
N PHE A 131 -12.77 -12.57 -9.96
CA PHE A 131 -13.03 -13.19 -8.65
C PHE A 131 -11.78 -13.38 -7.79
N PHE A 132 -10.59 -13.48 -8.38
CA PHE A 132 -9.32 -13.58 -7.65
C PHE A 132 -8.89 -12.24 -7.04
N SER A 133 -9.54 -11.12 -7.38
CA SER A 133 -9.19 -9.83 -6.80
C SER A 133 -9.40 -9.79 -5.28
N ALA A 134 -10.30 -10.62 -4.73
CA ALA A 134 -10.50 -10.74 -3.29
C ALA A 134 -9.27 -11.34 -2.58
N ASP A 135 -8.61 -12.32 -3.20
CA ASP A 135 -7.39 -12.92 -2.66
C ASP A 135 -6.23 -11.91 -2.68
N ILE A 136 -6.06 -11.19 -3.80
CA ILE A 136 -5.05 -10.14 -3.93
C ILE A 136 -5.32 -9.02 -2.91
N ALA A 137 -6.58 -8.59 -2.78
CA ALA A 137 -6.97 -7.58 -1.80
C ALA A 137 -6.64 -8.01 -0.37
N ARG A 138 -6.83 -9.29 -0.02
CA ARG A 138 -6.44 -9.82 1.28
C ARG A 138 -4.93 -9.75 1.49
N SER A 139 -4.12 -10.18 0.52
CA SER A 139 -2.66 -10.07 0.60
C SER A 139 -2.23 -8.62 0.85
N ILE A 140 -2.76 -7.66 0.06
CA ILE A 140 -2.50 -6.23 0.25
C ILE A 140 -2.93 -5.76 1.65
N LYS A 141 -4.04 -6.30 2.19
CA LYS A 141 -4.51 -5.98 3.55
C LYS A 141 -3.57 -6.49 4.63
N GLU A 142 -2.95 -7.66 4.44
CA GLU A 142 -1.98 -8.19 5.40
C GLU A 142 -0.75 -7.29 5.49
N ALA A 143 -0.26 -6.78 4.36
CA ALA A 143 0.81 -5.78 4.34
C ALA A 143 0.39 -4.48 5.06
N SER A 144 -0.83 -3.99 4.83
CA SER A 144 -1.40 -2.86 5.57
C SER A 144 -1.35 -3.06 7.09
N LEU A 145 -1.74 -4.25 7.56
CA LEU A 145 -1.73 -4.59 8.98
C LEU A 145 -0.32 -4.64 9.56
N LEU A 146 0.67 -5.15 8.82
CA LEU A 146 2.06 -5.13 9.24
C LEU A 146 2.57 -3.70 9.44
N PHE A 147 2.43 -2.83 8.43
CA PHE A 147 2.88 -1.43 8.56
C PHE A 147 2.18 -0.70 9.71
N GLY A 148 0.88 -0.95 9.90
CA GLY A 148 0.14 -0.39 11.04
C GLY A 148 0.63 -0.93 12.39
N HIS A 149 1.05 -2.20 12.45
CA HIS A 149 1.67 -2.76 13.64
C HIS A 149 3.04 -2.14 13.94
N LEU A 150 3.91 -2.03 12.92
CA LEU A 150 5.23 -1.41 13.04
C LEU A 150 5.15 0.04 13.51
N SER A 151 4.19 0.80 12.97
CA SER A 151 3.91 2.16 13.39
C SER A 151 3.55 2.23 14.88
N LYS A 152 2.56 1.44 15.33
CA LYS A 152 2.13 1.41 16.74
C LYS A 152 3.23 0.97 17.70
N THR A 153 4.07 0.04 17.28
CA THR A 153 5.22 -0.41 18.09
C THR A 153 6.25 0.71 18.21
N SER A 154 6.44 1.50 17.16
CA SER A 154 7.31 2.67 17.15
C SER A 154 6.74 3.84 17.97
N GLU A 155 5.42 4.05 17.98
CA GLU A 155 4.75 5.05 18.84
C GLU A 155 4.89 4.69 20.33
N LYS A 156 4.84 3.41 20.68
CA LYS A 156 5.03 3.00 22.08
C LYS A 156 6.44 3.27 22.57
N SER A 157 7.47 3.20 21.72
CA SER A 157 8.84 3.49 22.14
C SER A 157 9.09 4.99 22.37
N THR A 158 8.26 5.87 21.81
CA THR A 158 8.27 7.31 22.16
C THR A 158 7.68 7.60 23.55
N ASP A 159 6.71 6.82 24.03
CA ASP A 159 6.07 7.03 25.34
C ASP A 159 6.94 6.60 26.54
N PHE A 160 8.03 5.85 26.30
CA PHE A 160 8.94 5.35 27.35
C PHE A 160 10.24 6.16 27.49
N ASN A 161 10.44 7.21 26.68
CA ASN A 161 11.58 8.15 26.76
C ASN A 161 11.14 9.53 27.23
#